data_AF-A0A496WGC4-F1
#
_entry.id   AF-A0A496WGC4-F1
#
_cell.length_a   1.000
_cell.length_b   1.000
_cell.length_c   1.000
_cell.angle_alpha   90.00
_cell.angle_beta   90.00
_cell.angle_gamma   90.00
#
_symmetry.space_group_name_H-M   'P 1'
#
loop_
_entity.id
_entity.type
_entity.pdbx_description
1 polymer ?
#
loop_
_entity_poly.entity_id
_entity_poly.type
_entity_poly.pdbx_seq_one_letter_code
_entity_poly.pdbx_strand_id
1 'polypeptide(L)'
;MLYATPNLYGEDPAIQISHRVNLMDEEQLTYVNDLLKREGVEYRSIDLETGFILIRLDSEEQQLKAATQIQEILSKADKRYGVALNLAPATPEWLSDLNALPMYLGLDLRGGVHFLMEVDIEAAIEKSLERLSGELRTFLRGEKIRYKSVQIGKQKVSVRFSSEAARNEARLILEDEYRDYLFNDSNNDKNWFVEMSFSATALLAEKKSAIEQNISTLRNRVNELGVAEPVIQRQGDDRVVVQLPGVQDTVRAKEILGATATLEFRLVHGSYTDWSAAAASGRAPIGTKLYQRSDASPVLLKRGVIVTGDQIVNAASGI
;
A
#
# COMPACT_ATOMS: atom_id res chain seq x y z
N MET A 1 17.80 -1.28 -38.92
CA MET A 1 17.75 0.19 -38.69
C MET A 1 16.34 0.77 -38.67
N LEU A 2 15.33 0.17 -39.34
CA LEU A 2 13.94 0.67 -39.31
C LEU A 2 13.23 0.65 -37.93
N TYR A 3 13.70 -0.14 -36.96
CA TYR A 3 13.03 -0.26 -35.65
C TYR A 3 13.47 0.78 -34.60
N ALA A 4 14.53 1.56 -34.87
CA ALA A 4 15.02 2.59 -33.94
C ALA A 4 14.77 4.03 -34.44
N THR A 5 14.28 4.20 -35.67
CA THR A 5 13.97 5.50 -36.26
C THR A 5 12.91 6.32 -35.51
N PRO A 6 11.89 5.72 -34.85
CA PRO A 6 10.95 6.50 -34.04
C PRO A 6 11.64 7.24 -32.87
N ASN A 7 12.67 6.64 -32.27
CA ASN A 7 13.38 7.23 -31.13
C ASN A 7 14.23 8.45 -31.50
N LEU A 8 14.42 8.75 -32.80
CA LEU A 8 15.12 9.96 -33.27
C LEU A 8 14.29 11.24 -33.09
N TYR A 9 12.97 11.11 -32.97
CA TYR A 9 12.07 12.26 -32.84
C TYR A 9 12.00 12.81 -31.41
N GLY A 10 12.60 12.13 -30.43
CA GLY A 10 12.64 12.56 -29.03
C GLY A 10 11.30 12.40 -28.32
N GLU A 11 11.13 13.14 -27.23
CA GLU A 11 9.91 13.12 -26.41
C GLU A 11 9.38 14.55 -26.23
N ASP A 12 8.07 14.71 -26.33
CA ASP A 12 7.36 15.96 -26.04
C ASP A 12 6.97 16.00 -24.54
N PRO A 13 7.13 17.15 -23.86
CA PRO A 13 6.57 17.37 -22.53
C PRO A 13 5.07 17.09 -22.52
N ALA A 14 4.61 16.21 -21.62
CA ALA A 14 3.22 15.77 -21.61
C ALA A 14 2.62 15.68 -20.20
N ILE A 15 1.32 15.84 -20.09
CA ILE A 15 0.59 15.65 -18.83
C ILE A 15 -0.36 14.48 -19.03
N GLN A 16 -0.27 13.52 -18.14
CA GLN A 16 -1.18 12.40 -18.10
C GLN A 16 -2.27 12.68 -17.05
N ILE A 17 -3.53 12.53 -17.47
CA ILE A 17 -4.70 12.58 -16.62
C ILE A 17 -5.30 11.19 -16.54
N SER A 18 -5.42 10.67 -15.33
CA SER A 18 -6.08 9.40 -15.04
C SER A 18 -7.14 9.59 -13.98
N HIS A 19 -8.01 8.60 -13.79
CA HIS A 19 -9.02 8.61 -12.74
C HIS A 19 -8.96 7.28 -12.00
N ARG A 20 -9.03 7.35 -10.67
CA ARG A 20 -8.82 6.19 -9.78
C ARG A 20 -9.88 5.09 -9.87
N VAL A 21 -10.94 5.26 -10.66
CA VAL A 21 -12.13 4.39 -10.63
C VAL A 21 -12.59 4.01 -12.02
N ASN A 22 -12.70 5.01 -12.90
CA ASN A 22 -13.16 4.84 -14.26
C ASN A 22 -11.96 4.90 -15.20
N LEU A 23 -11.95 4.05 -16.21
CA LEU A 23 -11.09 4.23 -17.37
C LEU A 23 -11.48 5.55 -18.05
N MET A 24 -10.47 6.26 -18.56
CA MET A 24 -10.74 7.40 -19.45
C MET A 24 -11.37 6.88 -20.75
N ASP A 25 -12.42 7.57 -21.18
CA ASP A 25 -13.14 7.33 -22.44
C ASP A 25 -13.36 8.66 -23.18
N GLU A 26 -14.00 8.60 -24.35
CA GLU A 26 -14.24 9.80 -25.19
C GLU A 26 -15.14 10.85 -24.50
N GLU A 27 -16.07 10.42 -23.64
CA GLU A 27 -16.93 11.32 -22.88
C GLU A 27 -16.09 12.13 -21.89
N GLN A 28 -15.18 11.47 -21.17
CA GLN A 28 -14.27 12.11 -20.23
C GLN A 28 -13.23 12.98 -20.95
N LEU A 29 -12.73 12.57 -22.12
CA LEU A 29 -11.86 13.41 -22.96
C LEU A 29 -12.55 14.73 -23.30
N THR A 30 -13.81 14.65 -23.75
CA THR A 30 -14.60 15.83 -24.12
C THR A 30 -14.81 16.74 -22.91
N TYR A 31 -15.20 16.17 -21.77
CA TYR A 31 -15.38 16.91 -20.52
C TYR A 31 -14.10 17.64 -20.07
N VAL A 32 -12.97 16.94 -20.06
CA VAL A 32 -11.66 17.52 -19.68
C VAL A 32 -11.26 18.61 -20.67
N ASN A 33 -11.37 18.37 -21.97
CA ASN A 33 -11.05 19.35 -23.01
C ASN A 33 -11.85 20.66 -22.85
N ASP A 34 -13.16 20.57 -22.61
CA ASP A 34 -14.02 21.73 -22.42
C ASP A 34 -13.69 22.49 -21.12
N LEU A 35 -13.37 21.75 -20.06
CA LEU A 35 -12.95 22.30 -18.77
C LEU A 35 -11.63 23.08 -18.92
N LEU A 36 -10.64 22.52 -19.62
CA LEU A 36 -9.35 23.15 -19.84
C LEU A 36 -9.46 24.41 -20.70
N LYS A 37 -10.28 24.38 -21.75
CA LYS A 37 -10.55 25.55 -22.59
C LYS A 37 -11.23 26.67 -21.80
N ARG A 38 -12.19 26.34 -20.94
CA ARG A 38 -12.89 27.33 -20.11
C ARG A 38 -11.96 28.03 -19.12
N GLU A 39 -11.03 27.30 -18.54
CA GLU A 39 -10.06 27.83 -17.58
C GLU A 39 -8.80 28.42 -18.25
N GLY A 40 -8.75 28.43 -19.58
CA GLY A 40 -7.68 29.06 -20.36
C GLY A 40 -6.34 28.33 -20.29
N VAL A 41 -6.34 27.00 -20.14
CA VAL A 41 -5.11 26.20 -20.16
C VAL A 41 -4.65 26.03 -21.61
N GLU A 42 -3.44 26.50 -21.92
CA GLU A 42 -2.82 26.32 -23.24
C GLU A 42 -2.14 24.95 -23.35
N TYR A 43 -2.43 24.23 -24.44
CA TYR A 43 -1.82 22.93 -24.77
C TYR A 43 -1.74 22.74 -26.29
N ARG A 44 -0.83 21.88 -26.75
CA ARG A 44 -0.58 21.59 -28.17
C ARG A 44 -1.57 20.57 -28.72
N SER A 45 -1.76 19.46 -28.01
CA SER A 45 -2.76 18.44 -28.35
C SER A 45 -3.30 17.77 -27.09
N ILE A 46 -4.48 17.14 -27.22
CA ILE A 46 -5.09 16.33 -26.18
C ILE A 46 -5.67 15.07 -26.83
N ASP A 47 -5.22 13.92 -26.36
CA ASP A 47 -5.46 12.64 -27.00
C ASP A 47 -5.91 11.61 -25.95
N LEU A 48 -6.85 10.73 -26.32
CA LEU A 48 -7.24 9.61 -25.46
C LEU A 48 -6.33 8.42 -25.74
N GLU A 49 -5.64 7.96 -24.71
CA GLU A 49 -4.84 6.73 -24.72
C GLU A 49 -5.57 5.64 -23.92
N THR A 50 -5.02 4.43 -23.91
CA THR A 50 -5.67 3.29 -23.24
C THR A 50 -5.74 3.51 -21.72
N GLY A 51 -6.88 4.03 -21.25
CA GLY A 51 -7.19 4.24 -19.83
C GLY A 51 -6.76 5.60 -19.25
N PHE A 52 -6.15 6.49 -20.04
CA PHE A 52 -5.76 7.84 -19.60
C PHE A 52 -5.86 8.87 -20.74
N ILE A 53 -5.93 10.15 -20.39
CA ILE A 53 -5.87 11.28 -21.35
C ILE A 53 -4.45 11.83 -21.32
N LEU A 54 -3.88 12.06 -22.49
CA LEU A 54 -2.53 12.60 -22.67
C LEU A 54 -2.61 13.99 -23.29
N ILE A 55 -2.01 14.98 -22.62
CA ILE A 55 -1.94 16.36 -23.08
C ILE A 55 -0.50 16.68 -23.45
N ARG A 56 -0.23 17.04 -24.70
CA ARG A 56 1.12 17.43 -25.16
C ARG A 56 1.30 18.94 -25.07
N LEU A 57 2.50 19.37 -24.71
CA LEU A 57 2.87 20.76 -24.44
C LEU A 57 4.15 21.14 -25.19
N ASP A 58 4.38 22.43 -25.40
CA ASP A 58 5.51 22.91 -26.20
C ASP A 58 6.82 22.99 -25.39
N SER A 59 6.75 22.98 -24.05
CA SER A 59 7.93 23.04 -23.17
C SER A 59 7.68 22.47 -21.77
N GLU A 60 8.75 22.07 -21.08
CA GLU A 60 8.71 21.63 -19.67
C GLU A 60 8.23 22.75 -18.72
N GLU A 61 8.55 24.01 -19.02
CA GLU A 61 8.09 25.14 -18.20
C GLU A 61 6.56 25.32 -18.30
N GLN A 62 6.02 25.17 -19.51
CA GLN A 62 4.57 25.15 -19.73
C GLN A 62 3.94 23.92 -19.08
N GLN A 63 4.60 22.76 -19.13
CA GLN A 63 4.18 21.53 -18.49
C GLN A 63 4.01 21.68 -16.97
N LEU A 64 4.99 22.25 -16.27
CA LEU A 64 4.92 22.46 -14.83
C LEU A 64 3.77 23.41 -14.42
N LYS A 65 3.61 24.51 -15.18
CA LYS A 65 2.53 25.48 -14.95
C LYS A 65 1.15 24.86 -15.21
N ALA A 66 0.99 24.21 -16.37
CA ALA A 66 -0.24 23.55 -16.75
C ALA A 66 -0.57 22.41 -15.78
N ALA A 67 0.38 21.57 -15.37
CA ALA A 67 0.12 20.47 -14.44
C ALA A 67 -0.42 20.96 -13.10
N THR A 68 0.13 22.05 -12.56
CA THR A 68 -0.35 22.65 -11.31
C THR A 68 -1.77 23.18 -11.48
N GLN A 69 -2.04 23.90 -12.57
CA GLN A 69 -3.35 24.47 -12.88
C GLN A 69 -4.40 23.37 -13.13
N ILE A 70 -4.07 22.36 -13.93
CA ILE A 70 -4.90 21.19 -14.24
C ILE A 70 -5.20 20.41 -12.97
N GLN A 71 -4.19 20.15 -12.13
CA GLN A 71 -4.40 19.50 -10.84
C GLN A 71 -5.38 20.31 -9.99
N GLU A 72 -5.22 21.62 -9.88
CA GLU A 72 -6.13 22.45 -9.09
C GLU A 72 -7.57 22.42 -9.63
N ILE A 73 -7.74 22.55 -10.96
CA ILE A 73 -9.04 22.54 -11.64
C ILE A 73 -9.73 21.19 -11.45
N LEU A 74 -9.04 20.09 -11.75
CA LEU A 74 -9.61 18.75 -11.67
C LEU A 74 -9.89 18.36 -10.21
N SER A 75 -9.04 18.75 -9.26
CA SER A 75 -9.27 18.48 -7.84
C SER A 75 -10.53 19.16 -7.29
N LYS A 76 -10.92 20.32 -7.86
CA LYS A 76 -12.16 21.02 -7.51
C LYS A 76 -13.39 20.29 -8.06
N ALA A 77 -13.29 19.69 -9.24
CA ALA A 77 -14.36 18.90 -9.84
C ALA A 77 -14.49 17.52 -9.18
N ASP A 78 -13.39 16.77 -9.14
CA ASP A 78 -13.28 15.47 -8.49
C ASP A 78 -11.84 15.20 -8.02
N LYS A 79 -11.66 14.99 -6.72
CA LYS A 79 -10.36 14.67 -6.11
C LYS A 79 -9.77 13.32 -6.56
N ARG A 80 -10.53 12.51 -7.30
CA ARG A 80 -10.10 11.20 -7.81
C ARG A 80 -9.32 11.29 -9.12
N TYR A 81 -9.24 12.46 -9.74
CA TYR A 81 -8.34 12.67 -10.86
C TYR A 81 -6.87 12.68 -10.39
N GLY A 82 -6.05 11.87 -11.05
CA GLY A 82 -4.60 11.91 -10.95
C GLY A 82 -4.03 12.74 -12.09
N VAL A 83 -3.18 13.71 -11.77
CA VAL A 83 -2.40 14.47 -12.76
C VAL A 83 -0.93 14.14 -12.54
N ALA A 84 -0.30 13.60 -13.58
CA ALA A 84 1.10 13.21 -13.57
C ALA A 84 1.85 13.89 -14.71
N LEU A 85 3.08 14.33 -14.42
CA LEU A 85 4.03 14.77 -15.45
C LEU A 85 4.56 13.54 -16.19
N ASN A 86 4.55 13.58 -17.52
CA ASN A 86 4.98 12.49 -18.39
C ASN A 86 5.78 13.05 -19.58
N LEU A 87 6.42 12.16 -20.34
CA LEU A 87 7.09 12.46 -21.61
C LEU A 87 6.49 11.54 -22.68
N ALA A 88 5.85 12.14 -23.68
CA ALA A 88 5.20 11.42 -24.76
C ALA A 88 6.17 11.26 -25.94
N PRO A 89 6.27 10.08 -26.58
CA PRO A 89 7.08 9.96 -27.79
C PRO A 89 6.59 10.93 -28.87
N ALA A 90 7.51 11.71 -29.46
CA ALA A 90 7.20 12.66 -30.54
C ALA A 90 7.19 12.00 -31.93
N THR A 91 7.00 10.68 -31.98
CA THR A 91 6.96 9.90 -33.21
C THR A 91 5.79 10.36 -34.08
N PRO A 92 6.03 10.78 -35.34
CA PRO A 92 4.96 11.17 -36.25
C PRO A 92 3.93 10.06 -36.51
N GLU A 93 2.66 10.42 -36.75
CA GLU A 93 1.58 9.47 -37.03
C GLU A 93 1.89 8.54 -38.21
N TRP A 94 2.49 9.05 -39.30
CA TRP A 94 2.84 8.23 -40.47
C TRP A 94 3.84 7.10 -40.16
N LEU A 95 4.68 7.24 -39.13
CA LEU A 95 5.59 6.20 -38.65
C LEU A 95 4.85 5.18 -37.78
N SER A 96 3.95 5.67 -36.93
CA SER A 96 3.09 4.86 -36.08
C SER A 96 2.12 3.98 -36.90
N ASP A 97 1.57 4.51 -38.01
CA ASP A 97 0.70 3.81 -38.95
C ASP A 97 1.40 2.64 -39.66
N LEU A 98 2.73 2.71 -39.80
CA LEU A 98 3.57 1.62 -40.30
C LEU A 98 3.94 0.61 -39.21
N ASN A 99 3.32 0.71 -38.03
CA ASN A 99 3.58 -0.11 -36.86
C ASN A 99 5.06 0.00 -36.38
N ALA A 100 5.73 1.11 -36.71
CA ALA A 100 7.07 1.43 -36.24
C ALA A 100 6.97 2.18 -34.92
N LEU A 101 6.69 1.43 -33.85
CA LEU A 101 6.57 1.98 -32.50
C LEU A 101 7.97 2.28 -31.90
N PRO A 102 8.10 3.36 -31.11
CA PRO A 102 9.32 3.63 -30.35
C PRO A 102 9.64 2.49 -29.39
N MET A 103 10.93 2.14 -29.31
CA MET A 103 11.39 1.07 -28.41
C MET A 103 11.47 1.59 -26.97
N TYR A 104 11.21 0.70 -26.01
CA TYR A 104 11.42 0.98 -24.60
C TYR A 104 12.87 1.40 -24.32
N LEU A 105 13.02 2.58 -23.74
CA LEU A 105 14.28 3.11 -23.28
C LEU A 105 14.35 2.92 -21.76
N GLY A 106 15.36 2.18 -21.30
CA GLY A 106 15.62 2.01 -19.88
C GLY A 106 15.96 3.33 -19.19
N LEU A 107 16.07 3.29 -17.86
CA LEU A 107 16.35 4.46 -17.01
C LEU A 107 17.53 5.31 -17.51
N ASP A 108 18.60 4.69 -17.98
CA ASP A 108 19.82 5.39 -18.41
C ASP A 108 19.64 6.20 -19.70
N LEU A 109 18.60 5.90 -20.49
CA LEU A 109 18.33 6.54 -21.78
C LEU A 109 17.13 7.49 -21.73
N ARG A 110 16.13 7.21 -20.88
CA ARG A 110 14.91 8.03 -20.71
C ARG A 110 14.98 8.95 -19.48
N GLY A 111 15.96 8.76 -18.60
CA GLY A 111 15.97 9.36 -17.28
C GLY A 111 14.89 8.78 -16.37
N GLY A 112 14.88 9.19 -15.10
CA GLY A 112 13.94 8.73 -14.07
C GLY A 112 14.61 8.49 -12.72
N VAL A 113 14.05 7.58 -11.93
CA VAL A 113 14.56 7.26 -10.58
C VAL A 113 14.76 5.78 -10.34
N HIS A 114 15.80 5.47 -9.56
CA HIS A 114 16.12 4.15 -9.04
C HIS A 114 16.08 4.18 -7.52
N PHE A 115 15.21 3.37 -6.91
CA PHE A 115 15.14 3.20 -5.47
C PHE A 115 15.53 1.77 -5.08
N LEU A 116 16.36 1.67 -4.07
CA LEU A 116 16.60 0.43 -3.34
C LEU A 116 15.95 0.56 -1.97
N MET A 117 14.96 -0.30 -1.70
CA MET A 117 14.17 -0.27 -0.47
C MET A 117 14.40 -1.54 0.32
N GLU A 118 14.59 -1.41 1.64
CA GLU A 118 14.70 -2.55 2.56
C GLU A 118 13.34 -2.79 3.22
N VAL A 119 12.93 -4.06 3.26
CA VAL A 119 11.67 -4.48 3.87
C VAL A 119 11.89 -4.76 5.34
N ASP A 120 11.07 -4.16 6.21
CA ASP A 120 11.09 -4.44 7.64
C ASP A 120 10.44 -5.80 7.95
N ILE A 121 11.29 -6.84 7.88
CA ILE A 121 10.90 -8.23 8.14
C ILE A 121 10.52 -8.44 9.61
N GLU A 122 11.18 -7.74 10.54
CA GLU A 122 10.88 -7.88 11.97
C GLU A 122 9.47 -7.38 12.29
N ALA A 123 9.10 -6.21 11.76
CA ALA A 123 7.75 -5.68 11.90
C ALA A 123 6.70 -6.57 11.22
N ALA A 124 7.03 -7.18 10.07
CA ALA A 124 6.13 -8.12 9.40
C ALA A 124 5.87 -9.36 10.28
N ILE A 125 6.92 -9.93 10.89
CA ILE A 125 6.80 -11.07 11.81
C ILE A 125 5.98 -10.68 13.05
N GLU A 126 6.23 -9.51 13.64
CA GLU A 126 5.46 -9.02 14.80
C GLU A 126 3.97 -8.93 14.48
N LYS A 127 3.60 -8.34 13.34
CA LYS A 127 2.20 -8.29 12.87
C LYS A 127 1.60 -9.68 12.64
N SER A 128 2.38 -10.62 12.10
CA SER A 128 1.91 -11.99 11.92
C SER A 128 1.64 -12.70 13.24
N LEU A 129 2.49 -12.46 14.27
CA LEU A 129 2.26 -12.95 15.63
C LEU A 129 1.07 -12.28 16.31
N GLU A 130 0.81 -10.99 16.05
CA GLU A 130 -0.40 -10.31 16.50
C GLU A 130 -1.66 -10.95 15.93
N ARG A 131 -1.67 -11.22 14.62
CA ARG A 131 -2.75 -11.92 13.94
C ARG A 131 -2.96 -13.32 14.52
N LEU A 132 -1.89 -14.11 14.65
CA LEU A 132 -1.91 -15.43 15.29
C LEU A 132 -2.46 -15.36 16.72
N SER A 133 -2.03 -14.37 17.50
CA SER A 133 -2.53 -14.17 18.87
C SER A 133 -4.05 -13.94 18.90
N GLY A 134 -4.59 -13.21 17.92
CA GLY A 134 -6.03 -13.04 17.73
C GLY A 134 -6.74 -14.33 17.37
N GLU A 135 -6.22 -15.05 16.37
CA GLU A 135 -6.73 -16.34 15.90
C GLU A 135 -6.78 -17.37 17.04
N LEU A 136 -5.68 -17.52 17.80
CA LEU A 136 -5.60 -18.44 18.94
C LEU A 136 -6.66 -18.16 20.00
N ARG A 137 -6.94 -16.87 20.31
CA ARG A 137 -7.99 -16.51 21.27
C ARG A 137 -9.38 -16.94 20.82
N THR A 138 -9.63 -16.86 19.52
CA THR A 138 -10.89 -17.24 18.89
C THR A 138 -11.01 -18.76 18.80
N PHE A 139 -9.96 -19.42 18.31
CA PHE A 139 -9.87 -20.88 18.19
C PHE A 139 -10.06 -21.58 19.54
N LEU A 140 -9.27 -21.21 20.57
CA LEU A 140 -9.38 -21.80 21.90
C LEU A 140 -10.77 -21.58 22.53
N ARG A 141 -11.45 -20.47 22.22
CA ARG A 141 -12.81 -20.23 22.69
C ARG A 141 -13.83 -21.12 21.97
N GLY A 142 -13.66 -21.31 20.66
CA GLY A 142 -14.48 -22.20 19.85
C GLY A 142 -14.41 -23.65 20.34
N GLU A 143 -13.19 -24.13 20.60
CA GLU A 143 -12.91 -25.45 21.17
C GLU A 143 -13.22 -25.57 22.68
N LYS A 144 -13.77 -24.50 23.29
CA LYS A 144 -14.14 -24.44 24.72
C LYS A 144 -12.96 -24.69 25.68
N ILE A 145 -11.73 -24.46 25.24
CA ILE A 145 -10.51 -24.64 26.03
C ILE A 145 -10.30 -23.40 26.91
N ARG A 146 -10.18 -23.64 28.22
CA ARG A 146 -9.99 -22.55 29.19
C ARG A 146 -8.52 -22.10 29.22
N TYR A 147 -8.26 -20.91 28.67
CA TYR A 147 -6.98 -20.22 28.80
C TYR A 147 -7.09 -18.99 29.71
N LYS A 148 -5.95 -18.55 30.26
CA LYS A 148 -5.85 -17.38 31.15
C LYS A 148 -5.43 -16.11 30.40
N SER A 149 -4.47 -16.24 29.48
CA SER A 149 -3.98 -15.11 28.68
C SER A 149 -3.23 -15.61 27.46
N VAL A 150 -3.24 -14.81 26.39
CA VAL A 150 -2.36 -14.98 25.23
C VAL A 150 -1.48 -13.73 25.16
N GLN A 151 -0.16 -13.92 25.10
CA GLN A 151 0.84 -12.86 25.10
C GLN A 151 1.77 -13.02 23.90
N ILE A 152 2.25 -11.89 23.37
CA ILE A 152 3.18 -11.86 22.24
C ILE A 152 4.57 -11.57 22.82
N GLY A 153 5.55 -12.38 22.44
CA GLY A 153 6.96 -12.12 22.64
C GLY A 153 7.65 -11.81 21.31
N LYS A 154 8.97 -11.65 21.33
CA LYS A 154 9.74 -11.20 20.14
C LYS A 154 9.51 -12.06 18.87
N GLN A 155 9.44 -13.38 19.01
CA GLN A 155 9.28 -14.31 17.87
C GLN A 155 8.37 -15.49 18.24
N LYS A 156 7.52 -15.31 19.24
CA LYS A 156 6.64 -16.37 19.74
C LYS A 156 5.36 -15.81 20.35
N VAL A 157 4.33 -16.63 20.35
CA VAL A 157 3.09 -16.40 21.10
C VAL A 157 3.03 -17.38 22.26
N SER A 158 2.84 -16.87 23.47
CA SER A 158 2.72 -17.68 24.69
C SER A 158 1.27 -17.68 25.18
N VAL A 159 0.67 -18.86 25.25
CA VAL A 159 -0.68 -19.08 25.79
C VAL A 159 -0.54 -19.66 27.19
N ARG A 160 -1.17 -19.00 28.17
CA ARG A 160 -1.11 -19.38 29.59
C ARG A 160 -2.37 -20.12 30.01
N PHE A 161 -2.20 -21.20 30.76
CA PHE A 161 -3.26 -22.07 31.26
C PHE A 161 -3.29 -22.13 32.79
N SER A 162 -4.41 -22.61 33.34
CA SER A 162 -4.65 -22.70 34.80
C SER A 162 -4.21 -24.02 35.44
N SER A 163 -3.89 -25.03 34.65
CA SER A 163 -3.40 -26.32 35.11
C SER A 163 -2.60 -26.99 34.00
N GLU A 164 -1.77 -27.95 34.38
CA GLU A 164 -1.02 -28.79 33.44
C GLU A 164 -1.96 -29.60 32.52
N ALA A 165 -3.02 -30.19 33.08
CA ALA A 165 -3.99 -30.95 32.29
C ALA A 165 -4.63 -30.11 31.18
N ALA A 166 -5.04 -28.87 31.48
CA ALA A 166 -5.61 -27.96 30.49
C ALA A 166 -4.59 -27.54 29.42
N ARG A 167 -3.31 -27.37 29.80
CA ARG A 167 -2.21 -27.10 28.86
C ARG A 167 -2.00 -28.28 27.91
N ASN A 168 -1.96 -29.50 28.42
CA ASN A 168 -1.70 -30.70 27.62
C ASN A 168 -2.85 -30.97 26.63
N GLU A 169 -4.11 -30.80 27.05
CA GLU A 169 -5.27 -30.88 26.16
C GLU A 169 -5.19 -29.84 25.05
N ALA A 170 -4.91 -28.58 25.40
CA ALA A 170 -4.76 -27.51 24.42
C ALA A 170 -3.62 -27.76 23.45
N ARG A 171 -2.49 -28.27 23.94
CA ARG A 171 -1.29 -28.54 23.14
C ARG A 171 -1.59 -29.50 21.99
N LEU A 172 -2.27 -30.61 22.27
CA LEU A 172 -2.58 -31.63 21.25
C LEU A 172 -3.46 -31.07 20.12
N ILE A 173 -4.46 -30.26 20.49
CA ILE A 173 -5.39 -29.67 19.52
C ILE A 173 -4.68 -28.58 18.70
N LEU A 174 -3.84 -27.77 19.34
CA LEU A 174 -3.06 -26.75 18.66
C LEU A 174 -2.02 -27.35 17.70
N GLU A 175 -1.36 -28.45 18.07
CA GLU A 175 -0.39 -29.15 17.22
C GLU A 175 -1.04 -29.73 15.96
N ASP A 176 -2.29 -30.20 16.03
CA ASP A 176 -2.99 -30.72 14.85
C ASP A 176 -3.39 -29.62 13.87
N GLU A 177 -3.93 -28.51 14.38
CA GLU A 177 -4.40 -27.37 13.57
C GLU A 177 -3.24 -26.53 12.99
N TYR A 178 -2.22 -26.23 13.82
CA TYR A 178 -1.16 -25.26 13.50
C TYR A 178 0.18 -25.93 13.20
N ARG A 179 0.21 -26.77 12.14
CA ARG A 179 1.37 -27.63 11.79
C ARG A 179 2.64 -26.89 11.38
N ASP A 180 2.52 -25.64 10.95
CA ASP A 180 3.64 -24.80 10.54
C ASP A 180 4.43 -24.19 11.70
N TYR A 181 4.00 -24.44 12.94
CA TYR A 181 4.59 -23.89 14.16
C TYR A 181 5.31 -24.96 14.98
N LEU A 182 6.33 -24.51 15.70
CA LEU A 182 7.01 -25.27 16.74
C LEU A 182 6.36 -24.96 18.09
N PHE A 183 6.19 -26.01 18.89
CA PHE A 183 5.53 -25.95 20.18
C PHE A 183 6.52 -26.28 21.29
N ASN A 184 6.73 -25.34 22.20
CA ASN A 184 7.52 -25.54 23.40
C ASN A 184 6.66 -25.33 24.64
N ASP A 185 6.91 -26.12 25.68
CA ASP A 185 6.26 -25.92 26.97
C ASP A 185 7.16 -25.13 27.89
N SER A 186 6.58 -24.19 28.63
CA SER A 186 7.27 -23.44 29.67
C SER A 186 6.42 -23.42 30.93
N ASN A 187 7.05 -23.62 32.08
CA ASN A 187 6.37 -23.69 33.37
C ASN A 187 7.07 -22.77 34.37
N ASN A 188 6.30 -21.99 35.13
CA ASN A 188 6.83 -21.16 36.22
C ASN A 188 5.82 -21.10 37.39
N ASP A 189 6.23 -21.57 38.58
CA ASP A 189 5.58 -21.41 39.89
C ASP A 189 4.04 -21.28 39.88
N LYS A 190 3.36 -22.24 39.21
CA LYS A 190 1.89 -22.38 39.00
C LYS A 190 1.29 -21.71 37.77
N ASN A 191 2.09 -21.43 36.75
CA ASN A 191 1.63 -21.09 35.41
C ASN A 191 2.20 -22.09 34.40
N TRP A 192 1.32 -22.57 33.53
CA TRP A 192 1.64 -23.53 32.46
C TRP A 192 1.46 -22.83 31.13
N PHE A 193 2.47 -22.87 30.28
CA PHE A 193 2.47 -22.17 29.00
C PHE A 193 2.66 -23.15 27.85
N VAL A 194 1.93 -22.90 26.77
CA VAL A 194 2.27 -23.38 25.43
C VAL A 194 2.84 -22.20 24.67
N GLU A 195 4.07 -22.32 24.22
CA GLU A 195 4.75 -21.34 23.39
C GLU A 195 4.77 -21.82 21.95
N MET A 196 4.28 -20.98 21.05
CA MET A 196 4.24 -21.22 19.62
C MET A 196 5.22 -20.27 18.92
N SER A 197 6.12 -20.80 18.13
CA SER A 197 7.03 -20.04 17.26
C SER A 197 6.99 -20.61 15.85
N PHE A 198 7.28 -19.82 14.83
CA PHE A 198 7.36 -20.34 13.47
C PHE A 198 8.41 -21.46 13.36
N SER A 199 8.10 -22.52 12.60
CA SER A 199 9.13 -23.44 12.12
C SER A 199 10.10 -22.72 11.17
N ALA A 200 11.28 -23.29 10.92
CA ALA A 200 12.25 -22.67 10.01
C ALA A 200 11.68 -22.49 8.58
N THR A 201 10.90 -23.46 8.11
CA THR A 201 10.21 -23.39 6.80
C THR A 201 9.12 -22.35 6.79
N ALA A 202 8.28 -22.28 7.83
CA ALA A 202 7.22 -21.28 7.93
C ALA A 202 7.78 -19.86 8.08
N LEU A 203 8.87 -19.68 8.84
CA LEU A 203 9.53 -18.39 8.96
C LEU A 203 10.06 -17.90 7.60
N LEU A 204 10.67 -18.78 6.81
CA LEU A 204 11.12 -18.42 5.45
C LEU A 204 9.94 -18.09 4.52
N ALA A 205 8.84 -18.83 4.62
CA ALA A 205 7.62 -18.55 3.87
C ALA A 205 7.02 -17.19 4.26
N GLU A 206 6.98 -16.88 5.55
CA GLU A 206 6.48 -15.59 6.07
C GLU A 206 7.35 -14.42 5.57
N LYS A 207 8.69 -14.57 5.63
CA LYS A 207 9.61 -13.57 5.07
C LYS A 207 9.36 -13.33 3.58
N LYS A 208 9.21 -14.41 2.81
CA LYS A 208 8.93 -14.33 1.38
C LYS A 208 7.59 -13.64 1.11
N SER A 209 6.55 -14.00 1.86
CA SER A 209 5.22 -13.41 1.75
C SER A 209 5.24 -11.91 2.06
N ALA A 210 5.96 -11.50 3.12
CA ALA A 210 6.13 -10.09 3.48
C ALA A 210 6.77 -9.27 2.35
N ILE A 211 7.76 -9.84 1.63
CA ILE A 211 8.40 -9.18 0.49
C ILE A 211 7.44 -9.10 -0.70
N GLU A 212 6.73 -10.18 -1.01
CA GLU A 212 5.74 -10.20 -2.10
C GLU A 212 4.60 -9.22 -1.86
N GLN A 213 4.13 -9.11 -0.61
CA GLN A 213 3.11 -8.12 -0.22
C GLN A 213 3.62 -6.68 -0.37
N ASN A 214 4.87 -6.41 0.02
CA ASN A 214 5.49 -5.09 -0.19
C ASN A 214 5.66 -4.78 -1.67
N ILE A 215 6.07 -5.74 -2.50
CA ILE A 215 6.15 -5.58 -3.96
C ILE A 215 4.77 -5.23 -4.54
N SER A 216 3.71 -5.94 -4.12
CA SER A 216 2.33 -5.65 -4.55
C SER A 216 1.89 -4.24 -4.13
N THR A 217 2.20 -3.85 -2.90
CA THR A 217 1.92 -2.51 -2.38
C THR A 217 2.64 -1.42 -3.18
N LEU A 218 3.92 -1.64 -3.51
CA LEU A 218 4.70 -0.72 -4.34
C LEU A 218 4.14 -0.62 -5.75
N ARG A 219 3.70 -1.72 -6.37
CA ARG A 219 3.02 -1.69 -7.69
C ARG A 219 1.81 -0.76 -7.68
N ASN A 220 0.95 -0.90 -6.68
CA ASN A 220 -0.25 -0.06 -6.58
C ASN A 220 0.09 1.43 -6.41
N ARG A 221 1.12 1.75 -5.61
CA ARG A 221 1.60 3.13 -5.42
C ARG A 221 2.21 3.73 -6.67
N VAL A 222 2.92 2.92 -7.45
CA VAL A 222 3.50 3.40 -8.70
C VAL A 222 2.42 3.70 -9.74
N ASN A 223 1.32 2.94 -9.76
CA ASN A 223 0.17 3.28 -10.60
C ASN A 223 -0.38 4.67 -10.26
N GLU A 224 -0.32 5.11 -8.99
CA GLU A 224 -0.71 6.47 -8.59
C GLU A 224 0.23 7.57 -9.12
N LEU A 225 1.47 7.22 -9.45
CA LEU A 225 2.44 8.13 -10.06
C LEU A 225 2.22 8.30 -11.57
N GLY A 226 1.33 7.50 -12.19
CA GLY A 226 1.09 7.56 -13.63
C GLY A 226 2.24 7.01 -14.48
N VAL A 227 3.11 6.18 -13.90
CA VAL A 227 4.23 5.57 -14.62
C VAL A 227 3.73 4.36 -15.39
N ALA A 228 3.85 4.39 -16.72
CA ALA A 228 3.31 3.34 -17.58
C ALA A 228 4.01 1.98 -17.40
N GLU A 229 5.32 1.96 -17.13
CA GLU A 229 6.11 0.71 -17.14
C GLU A 229 7.19 0.67 -16.04
N PRO A 230 6.79 0.46 -14.77
CA PRO A 230 7.74 0.36 -13.68
C PRO A 230 8.35 -1.04 -13.53
N VAL A 231 9.63 -1.09 -13.17
CA VAL A 231 10.31 -2.33 -12.85
C VAL A 231 10.41 -2.46 -11.33
N ILE A 232 9.67 -3.40 -10.75
CA ILE A 232 9.69 -3.68 -9.31
C ILE A 232 10.08 -5.15 -9.10
N GLN A 233 11.25 -5.36 -8.52
CA GLN A 233 11.84 -6.69 -8.38
C GLN A 233 12.47 -6.87 -7.00
N ARG A 234 12.51 -8.10 -6.52
CA ARG A 234 13.26 -8.45 -5.31
C ARG A 234 14.76 -8.44 -5.62
N GLN A 235 15.55 -7.83 -4.75
CA GLN A 235 17.01 -7.84 -4.81
C GLN A 235 17.57 -8.44 -3.53
N GLY A 236 18.12 -9.65 -3.59
CA GLY A 236 18.62 -10.35 -2.39
C GLY A 236 17.49 -10.80 -1.46
N ASP A 237 17.79 -10.87 -0.16
CA ASP A 237 16.91 -11.52 0.81
C ASP A 237 15.78 -10.63 1.33
N ASP A 238 16.01 -9.33 1.49
CA ASP A 238 15.14 -8.38 2.18
C ASP A 238 14.95 -7.04 1.44
N ARG A 239 15.52 -6.88 0.25
CA ARG A 239 15.43 -5.63 -0.53
C ARG A 239 14.56 -5.76 -1.76
N VAL A 240 14.00 -4.63 -2.16
CA VAL A 240 13.20 -4.46 -3.37
C VAL A 240 13.81 -3.31 -4.16
N VAL A 241 14.11 -3.57 -5.43
CA VAL A 241 14.52 -2.55 -6.39
C VAL A 241 13.30 -2.04 -7.13
N VAL A 242 13.17 -0.72 -7.21
CA VAL A 242 12.10 -0.01 -7.93
C VAL A 242 12.75 0.94 -8.92
N GLN A 243 12.42 0.77 -10.20
CA GLN A 243 12.87 1.66 -11.27
C GLN A 243 11.64 2.30 -11.91
N LEU A 244 11.65 3.63 -11.98
CA LEU A 244 10.59 4.42 -12.57
C LEU A 244 11.16 5.28 -13.70
N PRO A 245 11.20 4.76 -14.94
CA PRO A 245 11.62 5.52 -16.11
C PRO A 245 10.64 6.68 -16.40
N GLY A 246 11.16 7.81 -16.86
CA GLY A 246 10.34 8.96 -17.27
C GLY A 246 9.66 9.71 -16.12
N VAL A 247 9.89 9.34 -14.86
CA VAL A 247 9.42 10.13 -13.71
C VAL A 247 10.22 11.42 -13.60
N GLN A 248 9.51 12.54 -13.72
CA GLN A 248 10.10 13.87 -13.56
C GLN A 248 10.16 14.32 -12.08
N ASP A 249 9.11 14.08 -11.30
CA ASP A 249 9.03 14.50 -9.89
C ASP A 249 9.53 13.41 -8.93
N THR A 250 10.85 13.42 -8.69
CA THR A 250 11.54 12.44 -7.84
C THR A 250 11.17 12.56 -6.35
N VAL A 251 10.83 13.77 -5.89
CA VAL A 251 10.47 14.04 -4.49
C VAL A 251 9.10 13.45 -4.21
N ARG A 252 8.12 13.72 -5.07
CA ARG A 252 6.77 13.14 -4.98
C ARG A 252 6.81 11.61 -5.11
N ALA A 253 7.66 11.07 -5.99
CA ALA A 253 7.86 9.63 -6.10
C ALA A 253 8.38 9.02 -4.79
N LYS A 254 9.39 9.65 -4.17
CA LYS A 254 9.92 9.21 -2.87
C LYS A 254 8.86 9.27 -1.76
N GLU A 255 8.07 10.33 -1.71
CA GLU A 255 7.00 10.48 -0.71
C GLU A 255 5.93 9.39 -0.84
N ILE A 256 5.43 9.15 -2.06
CA ILE A 256 4.40 8.15 -2.32
C ILE A 256 4.92 6.74 -2.05
N LEU A 257 6.16 6.42 -2.47
CA LEU A 257 6.74 5.09 -2.23
C LEU A 257 7.15 4.87 -0.77
N GLY A 258 7.62 5.89 -0.07
CA GLY A 258 8.09 5.80 1.31
C GLY A 258 7.00 5.88 2.38
N ALA A 259 5.82 6.41 2.06
CA ALA A 259 4.75 6.59 3.05
C ALA A 259 4.20 5.24 3.55
N THR A 260 4.14 4.99 4.85
CA THR A 260 3.49 3.77 5.41
C THR A 260 2.03 4.06 5.76
N ALA A 261 1.14 4.03 4.76
CA ALA A 261 -0.30 4.13 5.01
C ALA A 261 -0.83 2.83 5.63
N THR A 262 -0.93 2.78 6.97
CA THR A 262 -1.53 1.63 7.68
C THR A 262 -2.97 1.98 8.00
N LEU A 263 -3.93 1.19 7.49
CA LEU A 263 -5.35 1.36 7.75
C LEU A 263 -5.88 0.18 8.55
N GLU A 264 -6.55 0.47 9.66
CA GLU A 264 -7.13 -0.53 10.55
C GLU A 264 -8.52 -0.09 11.02
N PHE A 265 -9.48 -0.99 10.96
CA PHE A 265 -10.80 -0.80 11.53
C PHE A 265 -10.86 -1.49 12.88
N ARG A 266 -11.18 -0.73 13.92
CA ARG A 266 -11.29 -1.21 15.30
C ARG A 266 -12.62 -0.77 15.89
N LEU A 267 -13.19 -1.59 16.78
CA LEU A 267 -14.43 -1.22 17.47
C LEU A 267 -14.17 -0.10 18.46
N VAL A 268 -15.06 0.89 18.48
CA VAL A 268 -15.09 1.92 19.52
C VAL A 268 -15.47 1.29 20.87
N HIS A 269 -14.87 1.79 21.95
CA HIS A 269 -15.20 1.37 23.31
C HIS A 269 -15.69 2.54 24.15
N GLY A 270 -16.87 2.41 24.75
CA GLY A 270 -17.43 3.39 25.66
C GLY A 270 -17.95 4.66 24.97
N SER A 271 -18.18 5.68 25.78
CA SER A 271 -18.72 6.99 25.42
C SER A 271 -17.65 8.08 25.48
N TYR A 272 -17.99 9.29 25.01
CA TYR A 272 -17.11 10.46 25.11
C TYR A 272 -16.60 10.72 26.54
N THR A 273 -17.45 10.50 27.55
CA THR A 273 -17.05 10.66 28.96
C THR A 273 -15.95 9.70 29.38
N ASP A 274 -16.01 8.44 28.91
CA ASP A 274 -14.99 7.43 29.16
C ASP A 274 -13.68 7.78 28.46
N TRP A 275 -13.75 8.33 27.24
CA TRP A 275 -12.57 8.73 26.47
C TRP A 275 -11.84 9.90 27.14
N SER A 276 -12.60 10.90 27.61
CA SER A 276 -12.06 12.05 28.33
C SER A 276 -11.43 11.64 29.66
N ALA A 277 -12.08 10.75 30.43
CA ALA A 277 -11.54 10.23 31.68
C ALA A 277 -10.25 9.42 31.46
N ALA A 278 -10.18 8.59 30.41
CA ALA A 278 -8.98 7.84 30.07
C ALA A 278 -7.83 8.75 29.61
N ALA A 279 -8.13 9.83 28.88
CA ALA A 279 -7.14 10.83 28.48
C ALA A 279 -6.59 11.61 29.68
N ALA A 280 -7.46 12.03 30.61
CA ALA A 280 -7.06 12.75 31.82
C ALA A 280 -6.25 11.88 32.80
N SER A 281 -6.61 10.59 32.93
CA SER A 281 -5.93 9.66 33.84
C SER A 281 -4.71 8.97 33.24
N GLY A 282 -4.52 9.05 31.91
CA GLY A 282 -3.48 8.33 31.16
C GLY A 282 -3.62 6.79 31.18
N ARG A 283 -4.77 6.27 31.64
CA ARG A 283 -4.99 4.82 31.80
C ARG A 283 -6.18 4.37 30.95
N ALA A 284 -5.92 3.48 30.00
CA ALA A 284 -6.96 2.86 29.17
C ALA A 284 -7.49 1.57 29.84
N PRO A 285 -8.82 1.31 29.79
CA PRO A 285 -9.40 0.04 30.21
C PRO A 285 -8.76 -1.19 29.55
N ILE A 286 -8.86 -2.34 30.21
CA ILE A 286 -8.30 -3.61 29.72
C ILE A 286 -8.85 -3.92 28.31
N GLY A 287 -7.95 -4.31 27.41
CA GLY A 287 -8.32 -4.63 26.03
C GLY A 287 -8.59 -3.42 25.13
N THR A 288 -8.35 -2.19 25.61
CA THR A 288 -8.51 -0.95 24.83
C THR A 288 -7.20 -0.15 24.75
N LYS A 289 -7.12 0.74 23.77
CA LYS A 289 -6.04 1.71 23.61
C LYS A 289 -6.65 3.07 23.26
N LEU A 290 -6.07 4.12 23.84
CA LEU A 290 -6.46 5.50 23.58
C LEU A 290 -5.77 6.00 22.31
N TYR A 291 -6.54 6.63 21.44
CA TYR A 291 -6.08 7.28 20.22
C TYR A 291 -6.55 8.74 20.19
N GLN A 292 -5.85 9.56 19.42
CA GLN A 292 -6.26 10.92 19.10
C GLN A 292 -6.80 10.96 17.67
N ARG A 293 -7.93 11.64 17.48
CA ARG A 293 -8.53 11.89 16.18
C ARG A 293 -7.90 13.13 15.51
N SER A 294 -8.17 13.33 14.22
CA SER A 294 -7.65 14.48 13.46
C SER A 294 -8.11 15.84 13.99
N ASP A 295 -9.22 15.88 14.73
CA ASP A 295 -9.73 17.06 15.45
C ASP A 295 -9.14 17.18 16.88
N ALA A 296 -8.09 16.42 17.19
CA ALA A 296 -7.46 16.29 18.51
C ALA A 296 -8.35 15.72 19.62
N SER A 297 -9.55 15.22 19.32
CA SER A 297 -10.42 14.60 20.32
C SER A 297 -9.96 13.17 20.68
N PRO A 298 -10.08 12.75 21.95
CA PRO A 298 -9.71 11.40 22.35
C PRO A 298 -10.77 10.38 21.93
N VAL A 299 -10.33 9.16 21.58
CA VAL A 299 -11.21 8.02 21.33
C VAL A 299 -10.59 6.73 21.87
N LEU A 300 -11.38 5.92 22.58
CA LEU A 300 -10.96 4.57 22.98
C LEU A 300 -11.38 3.57 21.91
N LEU A 301 -10.40 2.80 21.42
CA LEU A 301 -10.62 1.70 20.50
C LEU A 301 -10.26 0.38 21.17
N LYS A 302 -11.00 -0.68 20.85
CA LYS A 302 -10.61 -2.05 21.23
C LYS A 302 -9.29 -2.41 20.54
N ARG A 303 -8.46 -3.21 21.21
CA ARG A 303 -7.18 -3.67 20.66
C ARG A 303 -7.34 -4.63 19.47
N GLY A 304 -8.46 -5.35 19.39
CA GLY A 304 -8.75 -6.24 18.26
C GLY A 304 -9.02 -5.45 16.99
N VAL A 305 -8.24 -5.75 15.94
CA VAL A 305 -8.48 -5.26 14.58
C VAL A 305 -9.56 -6.13 13.93
N ILE A 306 -10.54 -5.49 13.31
CA ILE A 306 -11.65 -6.17 12.61
C ILE A 306 -11.28 -6.40 11.15
N VAL A 307 -10.76 -5.35 10.51
CA VAL A 307 -10.41 -5.29 9.09
C VAL A 307 -9.16 -4.43 8.97
N THR A 308 -8.27 -4.80 8.05
CA THR A 308 -7.04 -4.09 7.72
C THR A 308 -7.09 -3.59 6.28
N GLY A 309 -6.28 -2.60 5.94
CA GLY A 309 -6.28 -1.96 4.61
C GLY A 309 -5.96 -2.90 3.45
N ASP A 310 -5.26 -4.00 3.68
CA ASP A 310 -4.96 -5.05 2.71
C ASP A 310 -6.20 -5.87 2.29
N GLN A 311 -7.28 -5.83 3.09
CA GLN A 311 -8.57 -6.41 2.74
C GLN A 311 -9.44 -5.47 1.89
N ILE A 312 -8.96 -4.24 1.62
CA ILE A 312 -9.66 -3.28 0.78
C ILE A 312 -9.22 -3.48 -0.67
N VAL A 313 -10.16 -3.91 -1.51
CA VAL A 313 -9.92 -4.06 -2.96
C VAL A 313 -9.88 -2.71 -3.67
N ASN A 314 -10.70 -1.75 -3.23
CA ASN A 314 -10.73 -0.39 -3.75
C ASN A 314 -11.23 0.58 -2.68
N ALA A 315 -10.63 1.77 -2.63
CA ALA A 315 -11.09 2.89 -1.82
C ALA A 315 -11.20 4.13 -2.71
N ALA A 316 -12.42 4.63 -2.85
CA ALA A 316 -12.69 5.87 -3.57
C ALA A 316 -13.33 6.86 -2.61
N SER A 317 -12.86 8.12 -2.62
CA SER A 317 -13.56 9.19 -1.91
C SER A 317 -14.83 9.51 -2.71
N GLY A 318 -16.00 9.21 -2.15
CA GLY A 318 -17.29 9.70 -2.66
C GLY A 318 -17.63 11.06 -2.06
N ILE A 319 -18.60 11.73 -2.68
CA ILE A 319 -19.44 12.76 -2.03
C ILE A 319 -20.71 12.04 -1.56
#